data_AF-A0A9N9EK77-F1
#
_entry.id   AF-A0A9N9EK77-F1
#
_cell.length_a   1.000
_cell.length_b   1.000
_cell.length_c   1.000
_cell.angle_alpha   90.00
_cell.angle_beta   90.00
_cell.angle_gamma   90.00
#
_symmetry.space_group_name_H-M   'P 1'
#
loop_
_entity.id
_entity.type
_entity.pdbx_description
1 polymer ?
#
loop_
_entity_poly.entity_id
_entity_poly.type
_entity_poly.pdbx_seq_one_letter_code
_entity_poly.pdbx_strand_id
1 'polypeptide(L)'
;LPTLNSSDSQPRIFDIAFFDDNTIVLRIYRRDLLTPHEDGEVWVDRYLALRTIYPDGKVVPIDISLNIQDFNFCMLEIDGDIKSPIKIYPIRSKLLLVTYAEATDLNDPFTYNEKAMVIDLNGTIYGLD
;
A
#
# COMPACT_ATOMS: atom_id res chain seq x y z
N LEU A 1 27.01 -13.70 2.84
CA LEU A 1 25.56 -13.46 2.84
C LEU A 1 25.20 -12.93 4.23
N PRO A 2 24.69 -11.69 4.37
CA PRO A 2 24.20 -11.24 5.65
C PRO A 2 23.01 -12.12 6.07
N THR A 3 22.98 -12.52 7.33
CA THR A 3 21.90 -13.33 7.89
C THR A 3 20.63 -12.50 7.94
N LEU A 4 19.66 -12.81 7.07
CA LEU A 4 18.31 -12.24 7.10
C LEU A 4 17.68 -12.56 8.46
N ASN A 5 17.44 -11.53 9.27
CA ASN A 5 16.75 -11.70 10.54
C ASN A 5 15.24 -11.82 10.26
N SER A 6 14.67 -13.01 10.50
CA SER A 6 13.31 -13.35 10.03
C SER A 6 12.20 -12.46 10.61
N SER A 7 12.44 -11.83 11.77
CA SER A 7 11.50 -10.92 12.43
C SER A 7 11.23 -9.64 11.63
N ASP A 8 12.17 -9.16 10.81
CA ASP A 8 11.99 -7.92 10.04
C ASP A 8 11.13 -8.11 8.78
N SER A 9 10.98 -9.35 8.31
CA SER A 9 10.12 -9.70 7.16
C SER A 9 8.65 -9.98 7.53
N GLN A 10 8.28 -9.86 8.82
CA GLN A 10 6.91 -10.16 9.25
C GLN A 10 5.91 -9.15 8.67
N PRO A 11 4.74 -9.61 8.19
CA PRO A 11 3.71 -8.72 7.71
C PRO A 11 3.18 -7.85 8.85
N ARG A 12 3.03 -6.55 8.59
CA ARG A 12 2.48 -5.55 9.51
C ARG A 12 1.27 -4.89 8.90
N ILE A 13 0.27 -4.54 9.71
CA ILE A 13 -0.88 -3.76 9.27
C ILE A 13 -0.43 -2.30 9.13
N PHE A 14 -0.75 -1.67 8.00
CA PHE A 14 -0.49 -0.26 7.75
C PHE A 14 -1.77 0.57 7.84
N ASP A 15 -2.78 0.23 7.04
CA ASP A 15 -4.07 0.93 6.98
C ASP A 15 -5.21 -0.06 7.27
N ILE A 16 -6.31 0.46 7.83
CA ILE A 16 -7.57 -0.27 8.01
C ILE A 16 -8.70 0.57 7.40
N ALA A 17 -9.48 -0.04 6.50
CA ALA A 17 -10.66 0.55 5.91
C ALA A 17 -11.91 -0.22 6.37
N PHE A 18 -12.96 0.52 6.72
CA PHE A 18 -14.24 -0.02 7.19
C PHE A 18 -15.35 0.32 6.20
N PHE A 19 -16.15 -0.68 5.81
CA PHE A 19 -17.35 -0.50 5.00
C PHE A 19 -18.60 -0.55 5.87
N ASP A 20 -19.69 0.05 5.39
CA ASP A 20 -20.98 0.10 6.10
C ASP A 20 -21.61 -1.29 6.33
N ASP A 21 -21.27 -2.28 5.52
CA ASP A 21 -21.72 -3.67 5.67
C ASP A 21 -20.87 -4.48 6.66
N ASN A 22 -20.03 -3.82 7.46
CA ASN A 22 -19.04 -4.39 8.36
C ASN A 22 -17.93 -5.21 7.67
N THR A 23 -17.77 -5.10 6.35
CA THR A 23 -16.55 -5.56 5.69
C THR A 23 -15.37 -4.67 6.11
N ILE A 24 -14.25 -5.31 6.45
CA ILE A 24 -12.99 -4.65 6.82
C ILE A 24 -11.97 -4.97 5.74
N VAL A 25 -11.19 -3.97 5.33
CA VAL A 25 -10.00 -4.20 4.49
C VAL A 25 -8.77 -3.75 5.25
N LEU A 26 -7.84 -4.68 5.47
CA LEU A 26 -6.52 -4.39 6.01
C LEU A 26 -5.56 -4.21 4.85
N ARG A 27 -4.78 -3.12 4.84
CA ARG A 27 -3.56 -3.07 4.05
C ARG A 27 -2.42 -3.58 4.91
N ILE A 28 -1.71 -4.59 4.42
CA ILE A 28 -0.51 -5.10 5.05
C ILE A 28 0.73 -4.71 4.24
N TYR A 29 1.87 -4.65 4.89
CA TYR A 29 3.16 -4.49 4.25
C TYR A 29 4.18 -5.45 4.84
N ARG A 30 5.20 -5.77 4.04
CA ARG A 30 6.40 -6.47 4.48
C ARG A 30 7.58 -5.59 4.11
N ARG A 31 8.55 -5.46 5.01
CA ARG A 31 9.79 -4.74 4.68
C ARG A 31 10.55 -5.50 3.62
N ASP A 32 11.03 -4.77 2.62
CA ASP A 32 11.97 -5.32 1.66
C ASP A 32 13.37 -5.24 2.24
N LEU A 33 13.94 -6.41 2.55
CA LEU A 33 15.26 -6.52 3.17
C LEU A 33 16.41 -6.43 2.17
N LEU A 34 16.12 -6.32 0.87
CA LEU A 34 17.13 -6.23 -0.19
C LEU A 34 17.46 -4.78 -0.56
N THR A 35 16.56 -3.84 -0.28
CA THR A 35 16.80 -2.41 -0.56
C THR A 35 17.56 -1.79 0.62
N PRO A 36 18.72 -1.14 0.39
CA PRO A 36 19.39 -0.37 1.43
C PRO A 36 18.46 0.70 1.98
N HIS A 37 18.33 0.77 3.31
CA HIS A 37 17.51 1.77 3.97
C HIS A 37 18.37 2.99 4.30
N GLU A 38 17.92 4.17 3.87
CA GLU A 38 18.40 5.43 4.43
C GLU A 38 17.63 5.75 5.73
N ASP A 39 18.18 6.65 6.56
CA ASP A 39 17.54 7.06 7.81
C ASP A 39 16.16 7.67 7.51
N GLY A 40 15.12 7.11 8.15
CA GLY A 40 13.74 7.52 7.95
C GLY A 40 13.01 6.85 6.78
N GLU A 41 13.67 5.95 6.03
CA GLU A 41 13.04 5.22 4.93
C GLU A 41 12.68 3.77 5.27
N VAL A 42 11.43 3.40 4.97
CA VAL A 42 10.94 2.03 5.09
C VAL A 42 10.46 1.54 3.73
N TRP A 43 11.38 0.92 3.00
CA TRP A 43 11.08 0.20 1.77
C TRP A 43 10.29 -1.07 2.04
N VAL A 44 9.25 -1.28 1.24
CA VAL A 44 8.38 -2.46 1.33
C VAL A 44 8.33 -3.20 0.00
N ASP A 45 7.78 -4.41 0.02
CA ASP A 45 7.56 -5.16 -1.21
C ASP A 45 6.71 -4.36 -2.23
N ARG A 46 7.02 -4.48 -3.53
CA ARG A 46 6.39 -3.70 -4.61
C ARG A 46 5.04 -4.28 -5.06
N TYR A 47 4.16 -4.55 -4.11
CA TYR A 47 2.77 -4.93 -4.37
C TYR A 47 1.85 -4.36 -3.29
N LEU A 48 0.63 -4.04 -3.68
CA LEU A 48 -0.44 -3.66 -2.75
C LEU A 48 -1.05 -4.93 -2.19
N ALA A 49 -0.79 -5.20 -0.91
CA ALA A 49 -1.31 -6.37 -0.19
C ALA A 49 -2.50 -5.98 0.68
N LEU A 50 -3.68 -6.50 0.34
CA LEU A 50 -4.94 -6.27 1.04
C LEU A 50 -5.51 -7.57 1.59
N ARG A 51 -6.15 -7.51 2.75
CA ARG A 51 -6.90 -8.61 3.35
C ARG A 51 -8.32 -8.14 3.62
N THR A 52 -9.27 -8.64 2.86
CA THR A 52 -10.69 -8.36 3.04
C THR A 52 -11.28 -9.36 4.03
N ILE A 53 -11.85 -8.86 5.11
CA ILE A 53 -12.51 -9.63 6.16
C ILE A 53 -14.00 -9.34 6.06
N TYR A 54 -14.78 -10.36 5.78
CA TYR A 54 -16.23 -10.27 5.66
C TYR A 54 -16.92 -10.51 7.02
N PRO A 55 -18.18 -10.06 7.21
CA PRO A 55 -18.91 -10.23 8.47
C PRO A 55 -19.11 -11.69 8.90
N ASP A 56 -19.08 -12.63 7.95
CA ASP A 56 -19.14 -14.07 8.19
C ASP A 56 -17.80 -14.68 8.66
N GLY A 57 -16.76 -13.85 8.81
CA GLY A 57 -15.42 -14.25 9.19
C GLY A 57 -14.55 -14.73 8.03
N LYS A 58 -15.06 -14.75 6.79
CA LYS A 58 -14.24 -15.11 5.62
C LYS A 58 -13.15 -14.06 5.41
N VAL A 59 -11.92 -14.54 5.20
CA VAL A 59 -10.78 -13.69 4.84
C VAL A 59 -10.36 -13.99 3.40
N VAL A 60 -10.29 -12.95 2.56
CA VAL A 60 -9.85 -13.05 1.16
C VAL A 60 -8.61 -12.19 0.95
N PRO A 61 -7.47 -12.78 0.53
CA PRO A 61 -6.28 -12.03 0.18
C PRO A 61 -6.41 -11.43 -1.23
N ILE A 62 -5.88 -10.23 -1.39
CA ILE A 62 -5.75 -9.53 -2.67
C ILE A 62 -4.34 -8.94 -2.70
N ASP A 63 -3.47 -9.48 -3.55
CA ASP A 63 -2.10 -9.01 -3.70
C ASP A 63 -1.93 -8.53 -5.16
N ILE A 64 -1.68 -7.23 -5.35
CA ILE A 64 -1.73 -6.57 -6.67
C ILE A 64 -0.40 -5.90 -6.96
N SER A 65 0.23 -6.25 -8.08
CA SER A 65 1.32 -5.46 -8.64
C SER A 65 0.76 -4.22 -9.33
N LEU A 66 1.06 -3.04 -8.79
CA LEU A 66 0.63 -1.77 -9.37
C LEU A 66 1.67 -1.31 -10.40
N ASN A 67 1.21 -0.85 -11.56
CA ASN A 67 2.08 -0.22 -12.56
C ASN A 67 2.31 1.26 -12.21
N ILE A 68 3.00 1.51 -11.09
CA ILE A 68 3.32 2.85 -10.58
C ILE A 68 4.82 2.92 -10.25
N GLN A 69 5.36 4.13 -10.11
CA GLN A 69 6.78 4.32 -9.80
C GLN A 69 7.14 3.79 -8.39
N ASP A 70 8.29 3.11 -8.30
CA ASP A 70 8.72 2.36 -7.10
C ASP A 70 8.79 3.18 -5.82
N PHE A 71 9.03 4.49 -5.90
CA PHE A 71 9.09 5.36 -4.71
C PHE A 71 7.78 5.35 -3.91
N ASN A 72 6.66 4.99 -4.52
CA ASN A 72 5.39 4.80 -3.81
C ASN A 72 5.42 3.67 -2.77
N PHE A 73 6.39 2.77 -2.88
CA PHE A 73 6.68 1.67 -1.94
C PHE A 73 7.81 2.00 -0.96
N CYS A 74 8.29 3.25 -0.95
CA CYS A 74 9.09 3.78 0.15
C CYS A 74 8.15 4.54 1.10
N MET A 75 8.02 4.06 2.34
CA MET A 75 7.33 4.81 3.38
C MET A 75 8.34 5.69 4.13
N LEU A 76 7.91 6.88 4.53
CA LEU A 76 8.76 7.86 5.21
C LEU A 76 8.37 7.97 6.68
N GLU A 77 9.33 7.85 7.58
CA GLU A 77 9.16 8.17 8.99
C GLU A 77 9.32 9.68 9.17
N ILE A 78 8.21 10.36 9.49
CA ILE A 78 8.15 11.81 9.67
C ILE A 78 7.55 12.06 11.05
N ASP A 79 8.29 12.75 11.91
CA ASP A 79 7.89 13.08 13.29
C ASP A 79 7.45 11.87 14.14
N GLY A 80 8.07 10.70 13.89
CA GLY A 80 7.76 9.44 14.58
C GLY A 80 6.56 8.66 14.01
N ASP A 81 5.94 9.17 12.94
CA ASP A 81 4.88 8.48 12.20
C ASP A 81 5.38 7.97 10.84
N ILE A 82 5.01 6.74 10.49
CA ILE A 82 5.25 6.22 9.14
C ILE A 82 4.15 6.73 8.19
N LYS A 83 4.55 7.48 7.15
CA LYS A 83 3.69 7.96 6.07
C LYS A 83 3.96 7.14 4.80
N SER A 84 2.90 6.63 4.17
CA SER A 84 3.00 5.95 2.88
C SER A 84 2.40 6.83 1.79
N PRO A 85 3.08 6.95 0.61
CA PRO A 85 2.50 7.62 -0.55
C PRO A 85 1.20 6.96 -1.03
N ILE A 86 1.09 5.64 -0.88
CA ILE A 86 -0.14 4.91 -1.17
C ILE A 86 -1.09 5.05 0.02
N LYS A 87 -2.36 5.39 -0.25
CA LYS A 87 -3.44 5.36 0.75
C LYS A 87 -4.65 4.64 0.19
N ILE A 88 -5.43 4.00 1.07
CA ILE A 88 -6.67 3.32 0.70
C ILE A 88 -7.87 3.98 1.42
N TYR A 89 -8.96 4.14 0.68
CA TYR A 89 -10.21 4.67 1.22
C TYR A 89 -11.39 3.81 0.74
N PRO A 90 -12.27 3.35 1.64
CA PRO A 90 -13.50 2.72 1.21
C PRO A 90 -14.39 3.75 0.50
N ILE A 91 -14.82 3.45 -0.72
CA ILE A 91 -15.73 4.29 -1.49
C ILE A 91 -16.91 3.44 -1.98
N ARG A 92 -18.14 3.91 -1.80
CA ARG A 92 -19.37 3.16 -2.15
C ARG A 92 -19.37 1.74 -1.57
N SER A 93 -20.28 0.87 -2.05
CA SER A 93 -20.28 -0.54 -1.67
C SER A 93 -19.14 -1.28 -2.37
N LYS A 94 -18.19 -1.79 -1.58
CA LYS A 94 -17.15 -2.75 -2.00
C LYS A 94 -16.15 -2.24 -3.06
N LEU A 95 -15.90 -0.94 -3.10
CA LEU A 95 -14.80 -0.36 -3.88
C LEU A 95 -13.83 0.37 -2.95
N LEU A 96 -12.55 0.35 -3.30
CA LEU A 96 -11.49 1.08 -2.63
C LEU A 96 -10.94 2.13 -3.60
N LEU A 97 -10.86 3.37 -3.16
CA LEU A 97 -10.04 4.38 -3.82
C LEU A 97 -8.62 4.20 -3.31
N VAL A 98 -7.68 4.02 -4.22
CA VAL A 98 -6.26 3.96 -3.92
C VAL A 98 -5.62 5.21 -4.50
N THR A 99 -5.05 6.06 -3.64
CA THR A 99 -4.30 7.24 -4.07
C THR A 99 -2.81 6.96 -4.03
N TYR A 100 -2.06 7.59 -4.93
CA TYR A 100 -0.60 7.48 -5.03
C TYR A 100 -0.03 8.72 -5.74
N ALA A 101 1.28 8.86 -5.79
CA ALA A 101 1.95 9.95 -6.47
C ALA A 101 2.58 9.48 -7.79
N GLU A 102 2.54 10.35 -8.80
CA GLU A 102 3.24 10.16 -10.07
C GLU A 102 4.17 11.34 -10.31
N ALA A 103 5.47 11.07 -10.35
CA ALA A 103 6.49 12.07 -10.67
C ALA A 103 6.52 12.32 -12.18
N THR A 104 6.50 13.58 -12.60
CA THR A 104 6.75 13.94 -14.01
C THR A 104 8.24 13.94 -14.34
N ASP A 105 9.10 14.21 -13.35
CA ASP A 105 10.54 14.02 -13.41
C ASP A 105 11.01 13.33 -12.12
N LEU A 106 11.60 12.14 -12.26
CA LEU A 106 12.12 11.37 -11.12
C LEU A 106 13.33 12.02 -10.43
N ASN A 107 13.95 13.03 -11.06
CA ASN A 107 15.09 13.75 -10.50
C ASN A 107 14.69 15.07 -9.81
N ASP A 108 13.42 15.48 -9.90
CA ASP A 108 12.92 16.70 -9.27
C ASP A 108 11.87 16.37 -8.20
N PRO A 109 12.24 16.49 -6.89
CA PRO A 109 11.36 16.17 -5.78
C PRO A 109 10.18 17.15 -5.59
N PHE A 110 9.98 18.10 -6.49
CA PHE A 110 8.84 19.01 -6.46
C PHE A 110 7.84 18.76 -7.60
N THR A 111 8.05 17.75 -8.43
CA THR A 111 7.25 17.52 -9.65
C THR A 111 6.36 16.28 -9.55
N TYR A 112 5.41 16.28 -8.61
CA TYR A 112 4.47 15.17 -8.42
C TYR A 112 3.03 15.56 -8.71
N ASN A 113 2.30 14.66 -9.37
CA ASN A 113 0.86 14.69 -9.49
C ASN A 113 0.23 13.67 -8.54
N GLU A 114 -0.84 14.08 -7.88
CA GLU A 114 -1.69 13.15 -7.14
C GLU A 114 -2.55 12.36 -8.12
N LYS A 115 -2.44 11.03 -8.05
CA LYS A 115 -3.20 10.10 -8.89
C LYS A 115 -4.06 9.19 -8.03
N ALA A 116 -5.07 8.61 -8.65
CA ALA A 116 -5.91 7.64 -8.00
C ALA A 116 -6.40 6.56 -8.96
N MET A 117 -6.66 5.38 -8.42
CA MET A 117 -7.35 4.30 -9.10
C MET A 117 -8.41 3.72 -8.18
N VAL A 118 -9.41 3.05 -8.74
CA VAL A 118 -10.42 2.33 -7.98
C VAL A 118 -10.10 0.84 -8.06
N ILE A 119 -10.24 0.11 -6.95
CA ILE A 119 -10.03 -1.34 -6.89
C ILE A 119 -11.26 -1.97 -6.25
N ASP A 120 -11.81 -3.03 -6.83
CA ASP A 120 -12.86 -3.80 -6.15
C ASP A 120 -12.30 -4.83 -5.16
N LEU A 121 -13.17 -5.41 -4.33
CA LEU A 121 -12.77 -6.44 -3.37
C LEU A 121 -12.42 -7.81 -3.99
N ASN A 122 -12.36 -7.91 -5.33
CA ASN A 122 -11.78 -9.05 -6.05
C ASN A 122 -10.39 -8.74 -6.62
N GLY A 123 -9.90 -7.50 -6.45
CA GLY A 123 -8.61 -7.05 -6.96
C GLY A 123 -8.64 -6.52 -8.39
N THR A 124 -9.82 -6.33 -8.98
CA THR A 124 -9.94 -5.69 -10.30
C THR A 124 -9.64 -4.20 -10.16
N ILE A 125 -8.72 -3.69 -10.97
CA ILE A 125 -8.40 -2.27 -11.04
C ILE A 125 -9.30 -1.59 -12.09
N TYR A 126 -9.96 -0.52 -11.68
CA TYR A 126 -10.70 0.42 -12.50
C TYR A 126 -9.95 1.76 -12.45
N GLY A 127 -9.11 2.00 -13.45
CA GLY A 127 -8.48 3.30 -13.68
C GLY A 127 -9.20 4.05 -14.80
N LEU A 128 -9.29 5.37 -14.68
CA LEU A 128 -9.60 6.25 -15.80
C LEU A 128 -8.28 6.46 -16.56
N ASP A 129 -8.27 6.09 -17.84
CA ASP A 129 -7.20 6.45 -18.79
C ASP A 129 -6.88 7.96 -18.73
#